data_AF-A0A4S4HEQ5-F1
#
_entry.id   AF-A0A4S4HEQ5-F1
#
_cell.length_a   1.000
_cell.length_b   1.000
_cell.length_c   1.000
_cell.angle_alpha   90.00
_cell.angle_beta   90.00
_cell.angle_gamma   90.00
#
_symmetry.space_group_name_H-M   'P 1'
#
loop_
_entity.id
_entity.type
_entity.pdbx_description
1 polymer ?
#
loop_
_entity_poly.entity_id
_entity_poly.type
_entity_poly.pdbx_seq_one_letter_code
_entity_poly.pdbx_strand_id
1 'polypeptide(L)'
;MLKFCVDEEHEDWHENETEAVKQRYEWIEEECPIEIKTFDDLQYERVTGTDGEERFIMNFDDYFKHYGIENYDIAWVEKEWENVAFFFILEEAKHYLKYQAHNLGKSRIYTYSAGYDNRGDFTHFRDLLLKMGQGLNKESNQKEAAAV
;
A
#
# COMPACT_ATOMS: atom_id res chain seq x y z
N MET A 1 2.84 4.27 6.42
CA MET A 1 2.27 5.61 6.11
C MET A 1 1.78 6.19 7.41
N LEU A 2 2.11 7.46 7.72
CA LEU A 2 1.61 8.06 8.96
C LEU A 2 0.10 8.28 8.88
N LYS A 3 -0.56 8.13 10.02
CA LYS A 3 -1.97 8.43 10.25
C LYS A 3 -2.07 9.30 11.49
N PHE A 4 -3.05 10.20 11.48
CA PHE A 4 -3.26 11.18 12.54
C PHE A 4 -4.66 11.02 13.11
N CYS A 5 -4.78 11.12 14.42
CA CYS A 5 -6.03 11.02 15.17
C CYS A 5 -6.03 12.20 16.15
N VAL A 6 -7.16 12.89 16.26
CA VAL A 6 -7.32 14.10 17.12
C VAL A 6 -8.52 13.97 18.06
N ASP A 7 -9.14 12.80 18.06
CA ASP A 7 -10.25 12.46 18.94
C ASP A 7 -9.76 11.73 20.18
N GLU A 8 -10.45 11.96 21.29
CA GLU A 8 -10.10 11.35 22.58
C GLU A 8 -10.42 9.85 22.64
N GLU A 9 -11.26 9.35 21.73
CA GLU A 9 -11.68 7.94 21.67
C GLU A 9 -10.81 7.09 20.73
N HIS A 10 -9.90 7.73 19.98
CA HIS A 10 -8.99 7.14 19.00
C HIS A 10 -9.66 6.36 17.86
N GLU A 11 -10.87 6.75 17.47
CA GLU A 11 -11.69 6.07 16.47
C GLU A 11 -11.45 6.61 15.05
N ASP A 12 -11.15 7.90 14.89
CA ASP A 12 -11.10 8.57 13.58
C ASP A 12 -9.67 8.93 13.13
N TRP A 13 -9.12 8.08 12.25
CA TRP A 13 -7.75 8.19 11.73
C TRP A 13 -7.69 8.75 10.30
N HIS A 14 -6.95 9.85 10.13
CA HIS A 14 -6.83 10.61 8.88
C HIS A 14 -5.53 10.34 8.13
N GLU A 15 -5.54 10.49 6.80
CA GLU A 15 -4.38 10.23 5.93
C GLU A 15 -3.29 11.29 6.06
N ASN A 16 -3.67 12.52 6.38
CA ASN A 16 -2.79 13.66 6.53
C ASN A 16 -3.21 14.53 7.72
N GLU A 17 -2.29 15.34 8.20
CA GLU A 17 -2.46 16.23 9.34
C GLU A 17 -3.53 17.30 9.09
N THR A 18 -3.66 17.80 7.86
CA THR A 18 -4.64 18.86 7.55
C THR A 18 -6.08 18.35 7.62
N GLU A 19 -6.33 17.10 7.27
CA GLU A 19 -7.62 16.42 7.44
C GLU A 19 -7.95 16.26 8.92
N ALA A 20 -6.96 15.88 9.74
CA ALA A 20 -7.15 15.78 11.18
C ALA A 20 -7.52 17.15 11.80
N VAL A 21 -6.83 18.24 11.40
CA VAL A 21 -7.20 19.59 11.85
C VAL A 21 -8.62 19.96 11.41
N LYS A 22 -8.99 19.70 10.16
CA LYS A 22 -10.36 19.97 9.66
C LYS A 22 -11.41 19.20 10.46
N GLN A 23 -11.18 17.92 10.71
CA GLN A 23 -12.11 17.08 11.45
C GLN A 23 -12.35 17.60 12.87
N ARG A 24 -11.28 18.06 13.55
CA ARG A 24 -11.39 18.68 14.87
C ARG A 24 -12.36 19.86 14.86
N TYR A 25 -12.20 20.76 13.88
CA TYR A 25 -13.03 21.96 13.76
C TYR A 25 -14.47 21.63 13.37
N GLU A 26 -14.68 20.64 12.52
CA GLU A 26 -16.03 20.11 12.22
C GLU A 26 -16.73 19.56 13.47
N TRP A 27 -16.00 18.87 14.36
CA TRP A 27 -16.56 18.29 15.58
C TRP A 27 -16.98 19.30 16.63
N ILE A 28 -16.20 20.38 16.79
CA ILE A 28 -16.55 21.46 17.71
C ILE A 28 -17.56 22.44 17.09
N GLU A 29 -18.01 22.19 15.85
CA GLU A 29 -18.92 23.04 15.08
C GLU A 29 -18.40 24.48 14.90
N GLU A 30 -17.07 24.65 14.77
CA GLU A 30 -16.42 25.95 14.57
C GLU A 30 -15.60 25.97 13.28
N GLU A 31 -15.40 27.17 12.71
CA GLU A 31 -14.42 27.36 11.63
C GLU A 31 -13.04 27.63 12.22
N CYS A 32 -12.00 27.05 11.61
CA CYS A 32 -10.62 27.34 11.99
C CYS A 32 -10.32 28.83 11.76
N PRO A 33 -9.90 29.59 12.78
CA PRO A 33 -9.74 31.04 12.69
C PRO A 33 -8.52 31.47 11.84
N ILE A 34 -7.66 30.52 11.48
CA ILE A 34 -6.48 30.70 10.64
C ILE A 34 -6.49 29.71 9.48
N GLU A 35 -5.75 30.00 8.41
CA GLU A 35 -5.64 29.10 7.26
C GLU A 35 -4.99 27.77 7.64
N ILE A 36 -5.64 26.65 7.29
CA ILE A 36 -5.09 25.31 7.49
C ILE A 36 -4.08 25.03 6.37
N LYS A 37 -2.80 24.94 6.74
CA LYS A 37 -1.66 24.65 5.86
C LYS A 37 -1.07 23.30 6.22
N THR A 38 -0.33 22.70 5.29
CA THR A 38 0.34 21.43 5.56
C THR A 38 1.45 21.61 6.60
N PHE A 39 1.85 20.52 7.26
CA PHE A 39 3.01 20.57 8.16
C PHE A 39 4.26 21.04 7.42
N ASP A 40 4.49 20.54 6.20
CA ASP A 40 5.64 20.89 5.38
C ASP A 40 5.68 22.39 5.04
N ASP A 41 4.52 23.04 4.85
CA ASP A 41 4.44 24.48 4.57
C ASP A 41 4.79 25.34 5.78
N LEU A 42 4.59 24.82 6.99
CA LEU A 42 4.82 25.54 8.25
C LEU A 42 6.12 25.13 8.93
N GLN A 43 6.74 24.03 8.54
CA GLN A 43 7.93 23.51 9.20
C GLN A 43 9.07 24.53 9.13
N TYR A 44 9.65 24.83 10.28
CA TYR A 44 10.69 25.84 10.49
C TYR A 44 10.25 27.29 10.28
N GLU A 45 8.94 27.56 10.26
CA GLU A 45 8.40 28.91 10.23
C GLU A 45 7.98 29.37 11.64
N ARG A 46 7.99 30.70 11.84
CA ARG A 46 7.39 31.36 13.00
C ARG A 46 5.99 31.83 12.64
N VAL A 47 4.99 31.27 13.31
CA VAL A 47 3.58 31.51 13.01
C VAL A 47 2.78 31.81 14.27
N THR A 48 1.76 32.63 14.13
CA THR A 48 0.81 32.94 15.20
C THR A 48 -0.30 31.89 15.21
N GLY A 49 -0.45 31.17 16.33
CA GLY A 49 -1.51 30.17 16.48
C GLY A 49 -2.90 30.73 16.71
N THR A 50 -3.86 29.82 16.85
CA THR A 50 -5.28 30.14 17.05
C THR A 50 -5.56 30.89 18.36
N ASP A 51 -4.67 30.77 19.34
CA ASP A 51 -4.70 31.50 20.61
C ASP A 51 -3.96 32.85 20.58
N GLY A 52 -3.37 33.24 19.44
CA GLY A 52 -2.60 34.47 19.29
C GLY A 52 -1.12 34.38 19.71
N GLU A 53 -0.66 33.21 20.18
CA GLU A 53 0.73 33.01 20.58
C GLU A 53 1.63 32.65 19.38
N GLU A 54 2.83 33.26 19.32
CA GLU A 54 3.83 32.95 18.30
C GLU A 54 4.53 31.63 18.65
N ARG A 55 4.60 30.72 17.67
CA ARG A 55 5.27 29.42 17.79
C ARG A 55 6.22 29.20 16.64
N PHE A 56 7.31 28.50 16.91
CA PHE A 56 8.22 27.99 15.90
C PHE A 56 7.93 26.52 15.67
N ILE A 57 7.49 26.15 14.46
CA ILE A 57 7.02 24.79 14.17
C ILE A 57 8.19 23.88 13.87
N MET A 58 8.57 22.99 14.79
CA MET A 58 9.64 22.01 14.56
C MET A 58 9.10 20.60 14.32
N ASN A 59 7.96 20.27 14.92
CA ASN A 59 7.40 18.93 14.92
C ASN A 59 5.86 18.98 14.93
N PHE A 60 5.22 17.81 14.92
CA PHE A 60 3.76 17.72 14.92
C PHE A 60 3.10 18.25 16.21
N ASP A 61 3.79 18.22 17.36
CA ASP A 61 3.27 18.81 18.61
C ASP A 61 3.12 20.33 18.45
N ASP A 62 4.14 21.00 17.92
CA ASP A 62 4.08 22.44 17.64
C ASP A 62 2.98 22.77 16.61
N TYR A 63 2.84 21.92 15.59
CA TYR A 63 1.84 22.07 14.53
C TYR A 63 0.40 21.93 15.04
N PHE A 64 0.10 20.88 15.79
CA PHE A 64 -1.24 20.69 16.35
C PHE A 64 -1.56 21.75 17.39
N LYS A 65 -0.59 22.14 18.22
CA LYS A 65 -0.75 23.28 19.16
C LYS A 65 -0.99 24.61 18.46
N HIS A 66 -0.36 24.84 17.30
CA HIS A 66 -0.62 26.03 16.48
C HIS A 66 -2.11 26.12 16.07
N TYR A 67 -2.78 24.99 15.90
CA TYR A 67 -4.22 24.88 15.65
C TYR A 67 -5.08 24.68 16.90
N GLY A 68 -4.52 24.81 18.11
CA GLY A 68 -5.26 24.64 19.37
C GLY A 68 -5.65 23.19 19.70
N ILE A 69 -4.91 22.22 19.15
CA ILE A 69 -5.14 20.79 19.37
C ILE A 69 -4.10 20.28 20.37
N GLU A 70 -4.56 19.89 21.56
CA GLU A 70 -3.70 19.40 22.64
C GLU A 70 -3.60 17.87 22.68
N ASN A 71 -4.67 17.18 22.30
CA ASN A 71 -4.76 15.72 22.28
C ASN A 71 -4.70 15.25 20.83
N TYR A 72 -3.65 14.50 20.49
CA TYR A 72 -3.53 13.87 19.19
C TYR A 72 -2.67 12.62 19.29
N ASP A 73 -2.90 11.68 18.38
CA ASP A 73 -2.09 10.47 18.19
C ASP A 73 -1.58 10.37 16.77
N ILE A 74 -0.40 9.76 16.66
CA ILE A 74 0.26 9.49 15.38
C ILE A 74 0.63 8.02 15.35
N ALA A 75 0.16 7.31 14.33
CA ALA A 75 0.48 5.92 14.11
C ALA A 75 1.15 5.73 12.76
N TRP A 76 2.13 4.83 12.70
CA TRP A 76 2.65 4.34 11.42
C TRP A 76 1.87 3.11 10.98
N VAL A 77 1.20 3.21 9.84
CA VAL A 77 0.48 2.09 9.24
C VAL A 77 1.41 1.33 8.29
N GLU A 78 1.65 0.08 8.64
CA GLU A 78 2.29 -0.92 7.79
C GLU A 78 1.26 -1.68 6.96
N LYS A 79 1.60 -1.95 5.71
CA LYS A 79 0.81 -2.82 4.83
C LYS A 79 1.73 -3.89 4.29
N GLU A 80 1.56 -5.10 4.78
CA GLU A 80 2.26 -6.26 4.27
C GLU A 80 1.40 -6.98 3.22
N TRP A 81 2.08 -7.62 2.27
CA TRP A 81 1.43 -8.45 1.26
C TRP A 81 1.84 -9.89 1.51
N GLU A 82 0.86 -10.75 1.67
CA GLU A 82 1.09 -12.18 1.86
C GLU A 82 1.05 -12.93 0.53
N ASN A 83 1.94 -13.91 0.37
CA ASN A 83 2.00 -14.74 -0.82
C ASN A 83 0.95 -15.86 -0.71
N VAL A 84 -0.17 -15.74 -1.43
CA VAL A 84 -1.28 -16.69 -1.34
C VAL A 84 -1.14 -17.89 -2.28
N ALA A 85 -0.63 -17.68 -3.50
CA ALA A 85 -0.51 -18.72 -4.51
C ALA A 85 0.57 -18.39 -5.55
N PHE A 86 1.17 -19.44 -6.12
CA PHE A 86 2.22 -19.34 -7.15
C PHE A 86 1.73 -19.92 -8.47
N PHE A 87 2.03 -19.21 -9.57
CA PHE A 87 1.66 -19.62 -10.93
C PHE A 87 2.87 -19.46 -11.85
N PHE A 88 3.07 -20.43 -12.73
CA PHE A 88 4.09 -20.34 -13.78
C PHE A 88 3.62 -19.54 -15.00
N ILE A 89 2.30 -19.41 -15.20
CA ILE A 89 1.69 -18.72 -16.34
C ILE A 89 0.87 -17.54 -15.81
N LEU A 90 1.15 -16.34 -16.32
CA LEU A 90 0.48 -15.10 -15.89
C LEU A 90 -1.04 -15.15 -16.11
N GLU A 91 -1.50 -15.73 -17.21
CA GLU A 91 -2.94 -15.85 -17.50
C GLU A 91 -3.67 -16.71 -16.48
N GLU A 92 -3.06 -17.80 -16.01
CA GLU A 92 -3.63 -18.63 -14.93
C GLU A 92 -3.68 -17.85 -13.61
N ALA A 93 -2.67 -17.03 -13.31
CA ALA A 93 -2.69 -16.16 -12.14
C ALA A 93 -3.85 -15.14 -12.21
N LYS A 94 -4.10 -14.56 -13.39
CA LYS A 94 -5.24 -13.64 -13.62
C LYS A 94 -6.58 -14.34 -13.47
N HIS A 95 -6.71 -15.56 -14.01
CA HIS A 95 -7.91 -16.37 -13.84
C HIS A 95 -8.19 -16.67 -12.37
N TYR A 96 -7.15 -17.07 -11.61
CA TYR A 96 -7.27 -17.31 -10.19
C TYR A 96 -7.68 -16.06 -9.41
N LEU A 97 -7.05 -14.91 -9.70
CA LEU A 97 -7.39 -13.63 -9.06
C LEU A 97 -8.86 -13.29 -9.23
N LYS A 98 -9.40 -13.46 -10.44
CA LYS A 98 -10.82 -13.22 -10.74
C LYS A 98 -11.72 -14.23 -10.02
N TYR A 99 -11.36 -15.51 -10.05
CA TYR A 99 -12.13 -16.58 -9.42
C TYR A 99 -12.21 -16.42 -7.89
N GLN A 100 -11.12 -16.01 -7.25
CA GLN A 100 -11.00 -15.87 -5.80
C GLN A 100 -11.15 -14.42 -5.31
N ALA A 101 -11.63 -13.50 -6.14
CA ALA A 101 -11.72 -12.08 -5.80
C ALA A 101 -12.49 -11.80 -4.49
N HIS A 102 -13.51 -12.62 -4.20
CA HIS A 102 -14.31 -12.53 -2.98
C HIS A 102 -13.57 -12.97 -1.70
N ASN A 103 -12.56 -13.84 -1.83
CA ASN A 103 -11.78 -14.34 -0.69
C ASN A 103 -10.47 -13.58 -0.50
N LEU A 104 -9.90 -13.04 -1.58
CA LEU A 104 -8.59 -12.40 -1.56
C LEU A 104 -8.63 -10.92 -1.17
N GLY A 105 -9.81 -10.28 -1.16
CA GLY A 105 -9.94 -8.85 -0.93
C GLY A 105 -9.06 -8.03 -1.88
N LYS A 106 -8.27 -7.09 -1.34
CA LYS A 106 -7.32 -6.31 -2.12
C LYS A 106 -6.07 -7.16 -2.43
N SER A 107 -5.92 -7.56 -3.69
CA SER A 107 -4.89 -8.50 -4.13
C SER A 107 -4.15 -7.99 -5.38
N ARG A 108 -2.96 -8.54 -5.64
CA ARG A 108 -2.12 -8.16 -6.79
C ARG A 108 -1.22 -9.30 -7.25
N ILE A 109 -0.92 -9.30 -8.54
CA ILE A 109 0.02 -10.26 -9.16
C ILE A 109 1.36 -9.57 -9.32
N TYR A 110 2.43 -10.20 -8.83
CA TYR A 110 3.80 -9.75 -9.03
C TYR A 110 4.66 -10.93 -9.48
N THR A 111 5.74 -10.64 -10.20
CA THR A 111 6.74 -11.65 -10.55
C THR A 111 7.61 -11.92 -9.35
N TYR A 112 7.61 -13.16 -8.86
CA TYR A 112 8.53 -13.59 -7.81
C TYR A 112 9.85 -14.05 -8.44
N SER A 113 10.93 -13.32 -8.16
CA SER A 113 12.28 -13.75 -8.55
C SER A 113 12.84 -14.65 -7.46
N ALA A 114 13.45 -15.79 -7.82
CA ALA A 114 14.19 -16.63 -6.87
C ALA A 114 15.56 -16.05 -6.47
N GLY A 115 15.82 -14.76 -6.74
CA GLY A 115 17.05 -14.06 -6.39
C GLY A 115 18.04 -13.96 -7.55
N TYR A 116 19.24 -13.46 -7.25
CA TYR A 116 20.27 -13.11 -8.23
C TYR A 116 21.02 -14.32 -8.82
N ASP A 117 20.95 -15.50 -8.18
CA ASP A 117 21.57 -16.74 -8.68
C ASP A 117 20.50 -17.81 -8.92
N ASN A 118 19.78 -17.65 -10.03
CA ASN A 118 18.69 -18.54 -10.47
C ASN A 118 19.19 -19.79 -11.23
N ARG A 119 20.47 -20.16 -11.08
CA ARG A 119 21.06 -21.34 -11.73
C ARG A 119 20.63 -22.69 -11.14
N GLY A 120 19.90 -22.70 -10.02
CA GLY A 120 19.52 -23.92 -9.32
C GLY A 120 18.23 -24.59 -9.81
N ASP A 121 17.09 -23.94 -9.59
CA ASP A 121 15.82 -24.70 -9.55
C ASP A 121 14.95 -24.56 -10.81
N PHE A 122 14.88 -23.36 -11.40
CA PHE A 122 13.99 -23.13 -12.54
C PHE A 122 14.56 -23.60 -13.87
N THR A 123 15.88 -23.72 -14.02
CA THR A 123 16.49 -24.24 -15.26
C THR A 123 16.12 -25.70 -15.47
N HIS A 124 16.28 -26.54 -14.45
CA HIS A 124 15.91 -27.96 -14.55
C HIS A 124 14.41 -28.15 -14.78
N PHE A 125 13.56 -27.35 -14.12
CA PHE A 125 12.13 -27.40 -14.33
C PHE A 125 11.72 -26.95 -15.74
N ARG A 126 12.30 -25.85 -16.25
CA ARG A 126 12.12 -25.39 -17.64
C ARG A 126 12.53 -26.47 -18.64
N ASP A 127 13.70 -27.07 -18.45
CA ASP A 127 14.23 -28.07 -19.37
C ASP A 127 13.37 -29.34 -19.37
N LEU A 128 12.84 -29.74 -18.22
CA LEU A 128 11.86 -30.82 -18.13
C LEU A 128 10.58 -30.49 -18.92
N LEU A 129 9.99 -29.31 -18.73
CA LEU A 129 8.80 -28.88 -19.46
C LEU A 129 9.05 -28.85 -20.98
N LEU A 130 10.19 -28.32 -21.41
CA LEU A 130 10.60 -28.28 -22.82
C LEU A 130 10.76 -29.69 -23.40
N LYS A 131 11.40 -30.60 -22.66
CA LYS A 131 11.59 -31.99 -23.08
C LYS A 131 10.26 -32.72 -23.24
N MET A 132 9.33 -32.54 -22.30
CA MET A 132 7.99 -33.11 -22.40
C MET A 132 7.22 -32.56 -23.62
N GLY A 133 7.25 -31.23 -23.82
CA GLY A 133 6.59 -30.62 -24.98
C GLY A 133 7.15 -31.10 -26.32
N GLN A 134 8.48 -31.22 -26.44
CA GLN A 134 9.12 -31.79 -27.62
C GLN A 134 8.74 -33.26 -27.85
N GLY A 135 8.59 -34.04 -26.78
CA GLY A 135 8.13 -35.42 -26.85
C GLY A 135 6.70 -35.53 -27.40
N LEU A 136 5.77 -34.75 -26.84
CA LEU A 136 4.37 -34.73 -27.27
C LEU A 136 4.22 -34.32 -28.74
N ASN A 137 4.97 -33.32 -29.19
CA ASN A 137 4.95 -32.88 -30.59
C ASN A 137 5.47 -33.97 -31.54
N LYS A 138 6.48 -34.75 -31.14
CA LYS A 138 6.99 -35.87 -31.95
C LYS A 138 5.98 -37.01 -32.06
N GLU A 139 5.31 -37.36 -30.98
CA GLU A 139 4.27 -38.40 -30.98
C GLU A 139 3.06 -38.02 -31.83
N SER A 140 2.64 -36.75 -31.80
CA SER A 140 1.55 -36.24 -32.63
C SER A 140 1.88 -36.37 -34.12
N ASN A 141 3.08 -35.91 -34.52
CA ASN A 141 3.52 -35.97 -35.93
C ASN A 141 3.68 -37.40 -36.44
N GLN A 142 4.10 -38.34 -35.58
CA GLN A 142 4.21 -39.75 -35.96
C GLN A 142 2.85 -40.42 -36.12
N LYS A 143 1.85 -40.06 -35.29
CA LYS A 143 0.48 -40.55 -35.43
C LYS A 143 -0.20 -40.01 -36.68
N GLU A 144 0.03 -38.75 -37.04
CA GLU A 144 -0.48 -38.17 -38.29
C GLU A 144 0.16 -38.83 -39.52
N ALA A 145 1.47 -39.07 -39.51
CA ALA A 145 2.16 -39.74 -40.61
C ALA A 145 1.77 -41.23 -40.77
N ALA A 146 1.32 -41.90 -39.71
CA ALA A 146 0.83 -43.29 -39.75
C ALA A 146 -0.65 -43.41 -40.15
N ALA A 147 -1.39 -42.30 -40.20
CA ALA A 147 -2.80 -42.23 -40.57
C ALA A 147 -3.03 -41.79 -42.04
N VAL A 148 -1.94 -41.54 -42.79
CA VAL A 148 -1.91 -41.22 -44.23
C VAL A 148 -1.40 -42.45 -44.99
#